data_AF-A0A7V5S1P3-F1
#
_entry.id   AF-A0A7V5S1P3-F1
#
_cell.length_a   1.000
_cell.length_b   1.000
_cell.length_c   1.000
_cell.angle_alpha   90.00
_cell.angle_beta   90.00
_cell.angle_gamma   90.00
#
_symmetry.space_group_name_H-M   'P 1'
#
loop_
_entity.id
_entity.type
_entity.pdbx_description
1 polymer ?
#
loop_
_entity_poly.entity_id
_entity_poly.type
_entity_poly.pdbx_seq_one_letter_code
_entity_poly.pdbx_strand_id
1 'polypeptide(L)'
;MKRNLLWLVAVGAVTALVYAQTATLRGAAGHGMAGAPDAERPNAQFRFAVKELVFNNQSRLGGGFEIEVRGENGLTVLHMPNVASLSVDAANGIATFSGRGWAAQRTRQGVRRTRGIVFVRVEDNRSPGSTEGDPDTIAVAFRTAPDADPVFTYEGVVLRGDIRVFEETRSR
;
A
#
# COMPACT_ATOMS: atom_id res chain seq x y z
N MET A 1 51.35 61.12 19.85
CA MET A 1 51.43 59.64 19.94
C MET A 1 50.04 59.06 19.67
N LYS A 2 49.94 58.12 18.74
CA LYS A 2 48.72 57.71 18.03
C LYS A 2 47.75 56.93 18.94
N ARG A 3 46.51 57.43 19.08
CA ARG A 3 45.34 56.68 19.60
C ARG A 3 44.85 55.78 18.47
N ASN A 4 44.93 54.47 18.65
CA ASN A 4 44.35 53.38 17.85
C ASN A 4 44.44 52.14 18.77
N LEU A 5 43.37 51.46 19.19
CA LEU A 5 42.59 50.57 18.35
C LEU A 5 41.26 50.26 19.08
N LEU A 6 40.16 50.66 18.45
CA LEU A 6 38.82 50.17 18.74
C LEU A 6 38.66 48.80 18.06
N TRP A 7 37.97 47.88 18.76
CA TRP A 7 37.13 46.80 18.24
C TRP A 7 37.78 45.59 17.57
N LEU A 8 37.49 44.41 18.13
CA LEU A 8 36.89 43.31 17.37
C LEU A 8 36.15 42.37 18.34
N VAL A 9 34.85 42.60 18.40
CA VAL A 9 33.84 41.78 19.08
C VAL A 9 33.84 40.39 18.46
N ALA A 10 33.92 39.37 19.31
CA ALA A 10 33.68 37.98 18.94
C ALA A 10 32.27 37.84 18.37
N VAL A 11 32.16 37.60 17.05
CA VAL A 11 30.91 37.17 16.43
C VAL A 11 31.01 35.67 16.25
N GLY A 12 30.53 34.94 17.26
CA GLY A 12 30.28 33.52 17.18
C GLY A 12 29.19 33.25 16.15
N ALA A 13 29.56 32.74 14.98
CA ALA A 13 28.61 32.17 14.05
C ALA A 13 28.21 30.77 14.53
N VAL A 14 27.26 30.71 15.47
CA VAL A 14 26.51 29.46 15.71
C VAL A 14 25.51 29.35 14.56
N THR A 15 25.91 28.70 13.48
CA THR A 15 24.95 28.24 12.48
C THR A 15 24.12 27.14 13.12
N ALA A 16 22.99 27.52 13.70
CA ALA A 16 21.93 26.58 14.03
C ALA A 16 21.42 26.01 12.71
N LEU A 17 21.94 24.84 12.32
CA LEU A 17 21.34 24.02 11.28
C LEU A 17 19.98 23.58 11.82
N VAL A 18 18.94 24.36 11.50
CA VAL A 18 17.56 23.91 11.61
C VAL A 18 17.41 22.82 10.57
N TYR A 19 17.67 21.58 10.97
CA TYR A 19 17.25 20.41 10.20
C TYR A 19 15.74 20.45 10.17
N ALA A 20 15.15 20.88 9.05
CA ALA A 20 13.74 20.69 8.79
C ALA A 20 13.47 19.19 8.86
N GLN A 21 12.89 18.75 9.98
CA GLN A 21 12.52 17.34 10.16
C GLN A 21 11.29 17.10 9.28
N THR A 22 11.52 16.53 8.10
CA THR A 22 10.45 16.12 7.21
C THR A 22 9.95 14.74 7.62
N ALA A 23 8.63 14.62 7.74
CA ALA A 23 7.95 13.35 7.89
C ALA A 23 7.13 13.10 6.63
N THR A 24 7.39 11.98 5.95
CA THR A 24 6.63 11.55 4.79
C THR A 24 5.81 10.33 5.15
N LEU A 25 4.49 10.42 4.97
CA LEU A 25 3.57 9.31 5.11
C LEU A 25 3.10 8.91 3.72
N ARG A 26 3.35 7.68 3.31
CA ARG A 26 2.88 7.15 2.02
C ARG A 26 2.20 5.80 2.21
N GLY A 27 1.31 5.44 1.30
CA GLY A 27 0.59 4.18 1.41
C GLY A 27 -0.55 4.02 0.44
N ALA A 28 -1.34 3.00 0.74
CA ALA A 28 -2.59 2.74 0.05
C ALA A 28 -3.62 2.19 1.03
N ALA A 29 -4.87 2.59 0.85
CA ALA A 29 -5.99 2.05 1.61
C ALA A 29 -7.15 1.80 0.66
N GLY A 30 -7.91 0.75 0.92
CA GLY A 30 -9.04 0.44 0.06
C GLY A 30 -9.96 -0.57 0.69
N HIS A 31 -11.22 -0.46 0.30
CA HIS A 31 -12.23 -1.46 0.58
C HIS A 31 -13.20 -1.55 -0.58
N GLY A 32 -13.78 -2.71 -0.81
CA GLY A 32 -14.76 -2.79 -1.87
C GLY A 32 -15.05 -4.19 -2.36
N MET A 33 -15.76 -4.19 -3.48
CA MET A 33 -16.10 -5.35 -4.25
C MET A 33 -15.55 -5.19 -5.66
N ALA A 34 -14.87 -6.22 -6.13
CA ALA A 34 -14.26 -6.25 -7.46
C ALA A 34 -14.82 -7.40 -8.31
N GLY A 35 -14.68 -7.27 -9.62
CA GLY A 35 -15.05 -8.28 -10.60
C GLY A 35 -14.39 -8.03 -11.94
N ALA A 36 -14.78 -8.82 -12.95
CA ALA A 36 -14.39 -8.53 -14.32
C ALA A 36 -15.00 -7.17 -14.77
N PRO A 37 -14.36 -6.45 -15.72
CA PRO A 37 -14.85 -5.15 -16.18
C PRO A 37 -16.31 -5.12 -16.63
N ASP A 38 -16.79 -6.24 -17.20
CA ASP A 38 -18.11 -6.45 -17.76
C ASP A 38 -19.03 -7.30 -16.86
N ALA A 39 -18.59 -7.65 -15.65
CA ALA A 39 -19.38 -8.50 -14.77
C ALA A 39 -20.61 -7.77 -14.21
N GLU A 40 -21.80 -8.37 -14.39
CA GLU A 40 -23.05 -7.88 -13.78
C GLU A 40 -22.98 -7.84 -12.24
N ARG A 41 -22.15 -8.70 -11.65
CA ARG A 41 -22.00 -8.83 -10.20
C ARG A 41 -20.53 -9.02 -9.82
N PRO A 42 -20.05 -8.36 -8.76
CA PRO A 42 -18.70 -8.60 -8.24
C PRO A 42 -18.57 -10.03 -7.71
N ASN A 43 -17.39 -10.61 -7.89
CA ASN A 43 -17.05 -11.94 -7.37
C ASN A 43 -15.98 -11.88 -6.27
N ALA A 44 -15.41 -10.72 -5.99
CA ALA A 44 -14.44 -10.55 -4.92
C ALA A 44 -14.84 -9.42 -3.96
N GLN A 45 -14.47 -9.57 -2.69
CA GLN A 45 -14.52 -8.53 -1.68
C GLN A 45 -13.12 -8.36 -1.08
N PHE A 46 -12.63 -7.13 -1.00
CA PHE A 46 -11.30 -6.84 -0.47
C PHE A 46 -11.33 -5.75 0.59
N ARG A 47 -10.31 -5.75 1.44
CA ARG A 47 -10.00 -4.66 2.37
C ARG A 47 -8.50 -4.61 2.65
N PHE A 48 -7.94 -3.42 2.72
CA PHE A 48 -6.57 -3.21 3.14
C PHE A 48 -6.32 -1.80 3.63
N ALA A 49 -5.27 -1.68 4.43
CA ALA A 49 -4.65 -0.41 4.77
C ALA A 49 -3.17 -0.70 4.99
N VAL A 50 -2.33 -0.13 4.14
CA VAL A 50 -0.87 -0.25 4.19
C VAL A 50 -0.27 1.14 4.19
N LYS A 51 0.68 1.38 5.10
CA LYS A 51 1.32 2.68 5.24
C LYS A 51 2.76 2.55 5.66
N GLU A 52 3.57 3.46 5.17
CA GLU A 52 4.95 3.65 5.56
C GLU A 52 5.13 5.09 6.02
N LEU A 53 5.63 5.25 7.24
CA LEU A 53 6.08 6.53 7.77
C LEU A 53 7.60 6.58 7.64
N VAL A 54 8.11 7.55 6.89
CA VAL A 54 9.53 7.86 6.76
C VAL A 54 9.81 9.14 7.55
N PHE A 55 10.69 9.04 8.56
CA PHE A 55 11.07 10.15 9.42
C PHE A 55 12.50 9.94 9.93
N ASN A 56 13.34 10.98 9.86
CA ASN A 56 14.74 10.93 10.31
C ASN A 56 15.52 9.71 9.75
N ASN A 57 15.37 9.43 8.44
CA ASN A 57 15.93 8.26 7.75
C ASN A 57 15.50 6.89 8.32
N GLN A 58 14.49 6.85 9.18
CA GLN A 58 13.86 5.63 9.66
C GLN A 58 12.54 5.42 8.93
N SER A 59 12.27 4.17 8.55
CA SER A 59 10.98 3.76 8.01
C SER A 59 10.23 2.89 9.01
N ARG A 60 8.93 3.16 9.17
CA ARG A 60 7.98 2.30 9.87
C ARG A 60 6.89 1.89 8.90
N LEU A 61 6.98 0.66 8.42
CA LEU A 61 5.97 0.01 7.60
C LEU A 61 4.96 -0.74 8.47
N GLY A 62 3.68 -0.65 8.12
CA GLY A 62 2.64 -1.44 8.78
C GLY A 62 1.37 -1.51 7.96
N GLY A 63 0.51 -2.46 8.32
CA GLY A 63 -0.73 -2.71 7.61
C GLY A 63 -0.91 -4.14 7.19
N GLY A 64 -2.07 -4.42 6.59
CA GLY A 64 -2.46 -5.75 6.19
C GLY A 64 -3.48 -5.71 5.06
N PHE A 65 -3.80 -6.90 4.56
CA PHE A 65 -4.65 -7.10 3.39
C PHE A 65 -5.46 -8.38 3.54
N GLU A 66 -6.69 -8.33 3.04
CA GLU A 66 -7.57 -9.47 2.95
C GLU A 66 -8.41 -9.36 1.68
N ILE A 67 -8.58 -10.49 0.99
CA ILE A 67 -9.51 -10.62 -0.12
C ILE A 67 -10.21 -11.97 -0.04
N GLU A 68 -11.49 -11.97 -0.29
CA GLU A 68 -12.32 -13.14 -0.51
C GLU A 68 -12.76 -13.14 -1.98
N VAL A 69 -12.50 -14.25 -2.69
CA VAL A 69 -12.82 -14.42 -4.11
C VAL A 69 -13.70 -15.64 -4.28
N ARG A 70 -14.89 -15.45 -4.83
CA ARG A 70 -15.82 -16.51 -5.22
C ARG A 70 -15.49 -16.96 -6.64
N GLY A 71 -14.91 -18.17 -6.75
CA GLY A 71 -14.71 -18.85 -8.02
C GLY A 71 -15.85 -19.82 -8.33
N GLU A 72 -15.75 -20.51 -9.48
CA GLU A 72 -16.74 -21.50 -9.91
C GLU A 72 -16.91 -22.66 -8.93
N ASN A 73 -15.79 -23.13 -8.36
CA ASN A 73 -15.72 -24.37 -7.58
C ASN A 73 -15.56 -24.15 -6.07
N GLY A 74 -15.54 -22.90 -5.61
CA GLY A 74 -15.33 -22.61 -4.20
C GLY A 74 -15.01 -21.16 -3.86
N LEU A 75 -14.65 -20.96 -2.61
CA LEU A 75 -14.28 -19.67 -2.05
C LEU A 75 -12.79 -19.68 -1.72
N THR A 76 -12.05 -18.69 -2.21
CA THR A 76 -10.65 -18.48 -1.86
C THR A 76 -10.54 -17.23 -1.00
N VAL A 77 -10.00 -17.38 0.20
CA VAL A 77 -9.68 -16.26 1.10
C VAL A 77 -8.16 -16.14 1.15
N LEU A 78 -7.63 -14.96 0.84
CA LEU A 78 -6.24 -14.62 1.09
C LEU A 78 -6.19 -13.61 2.23
N HIS A 79 -5.26 -13.82 3.15
CA HIS A 79 -5.06 -12.93 4.28
C HIS A 79 -3.57 -12.73 4.54
N MET A 80 -3.16 -11.47 4.55
CA MET A 80 -1.81 -10.99 4.84
C MET A 80 -1.90 -10.07 6.07
N PRO A 81 -1.55 -10.56 7.27
CA PRO A 81 -1.72 -9.77 8.49
C PRO A 81 -0.71 -8.62 8.61
N ASN A 82 0.49 -8.81 8.05
CA ASN A 82 1.56 -7.81 8.10
C ASN A 82 2.19 -7.68 6.73
N VAL A 83 2.21 -6.46 6.20
CA VAL A 83 2.96 -6.09 5.01
C VAL A 83 4.47 -6.05 5.34
N ALA A 84 5.28 -6.59 4.43
CA ALA A 84 6.74 -6.68 4.55
C ALA A 84 7.48 -5.81 3.53
N SER A 85 6.84 -5.51 2.40
CA SER A 85 7.36 -4.61 1.36
C SER A 85 6.23 -3.74 0.83
N LEU A 86 6.54 -2.48 0.53
CA LEU A 86 5.64 -1.49 -0.04
C LEU A 86 6.42 -0.62 -1.03
N SER A 87 5.87 -0.44 -2.22
CA SER A 87 6.27 0.57 -3.19
C SER A 87 5.05 1.41 -3.55
N VAL A 88 5.22 2.73 -3.54
CA VAL A 88 4.15 3.70 -3.84
C VAL A 88 4.65 4.65 -4.91
N ASP A 89 3.84 4.78 -5.96
CA ASP A 89 3.93 5.79 -7.00
C ASP A 89 2.64 6.61 -6.96
N ALA A 90 2.59 7.57 -6.04
CA ALA A 90 1.41 8.39 -5.82
C ALA A 90 1.10 9.32 -7.00
N ALA A 91 2.08 9.63 -7.85
CA ALA A 91 1.87 10.45 -9.04
C ALA A 91 1.05 9.69 -10.10
N ASN A 92 1.24 8.37 -10.20
CA ASN A 92 0.48 7.51 -11.11
C ASN A 92 -0.64 6.73 -10.41
N GLY A 93 -0.89 6.96 -9.12
CA GLY A 93 -1.92 6.25 -8.37
C GLY A 93 -1.63 4.76 -8.16
N ILE A 94 -0.37 4.32 -8.21
CA ILE A 94 -0.01 2.89 -8.15
C ILE A 94 0.60 2.55 -6.79
N ALA A 95 0.14 1.47 -6.18
CA ALA A 95 0.83 0.87 -5.04
C ALA A 95 1.00 -0.63 -5.24
N THR A 96 2.20 -1.13 -4.91
CA THR A 96 2.48 -2.57 -4.84
C THR A 96 2.97 -2.92 -3.45
N PHE A 97 2.45 -4.01 -2.90
CA PHE A 97 2.84 -4.45 -1.58
C PHE A 97 2.76 -5.96 -1.42
N SER A 98 3.58 -6.49 -0.53
CA SER A 98 3.66 -7.93 -0.30
C SER A 98 4.04 -8.27 1.13
N GLY A 99 3.76 -9.52 1.51
CA GLY A 99 4.00 -9.99 2.86
C GLY A 99 3.61 -11.45 3.05
N ARG A 100 4.09 -12.03 4.14
CA ARG A 100 3.72 -13.40 4.52
C ARG A 100 2.23 -13.44 4.87
N GLY A 101 1.55 -14.47 4.39
CA GLY A 101 0.13 -14.65 4.58
C GLY A 101 -0.28 -16.11 4.44
N TRP A 102 -1.58 -16.31 4.28
CA TRP A 102 -2.16 -17.61 4.02
C TRP A 102 -3.32 -17.51 3.03
N ALA A 103 -3.51 -18.59 2.29
CA ALA A 103 -4.68 -18.84 1.47
C ALA A 103 -5.54 -19.91 2.13
N ALA A 104 -6.84 -19.70 2.26
CA ALA A 104 -7.80 -20.74 2.60
C ALA A 104 -8.74 -20.96 1.41
N GLN A 105 -8.73 -22.18 0.89
CA GLN A 105 -9.64 -22.61 -0.18
C GLN A 105 -10.72 -23.48 0.45
N ARG A 106 -11.97 -23.04 0.34
CA ARG A 106 -13.15 -23.80 0.76
C ARG A 106 -13.77 -24.45 -0.46
N THR A 107 -13.73 -25.78 -0.49
CA THR A 107 -14.41 -26.61 -1.50
C THR A 107 -15.53 -27.40 -0.83
N ARG A 108 -16.28 -28.20 -1.61
CA ARG A 108 -17.27 -29.15 -1.08
C ARG A 108 -16.65 -30.23 -0.19
N GLN A 109 -15.34 -30.47 -0.29
CA GLN A 109 -14.63 -31.51 0.45
C GLN A 109 -14.02 -31.01 1.77
N GLY A 110 -14.03 -29.69 2.02
CA GLY A 110 -13.50 -29.09 3.24
C GLY A 110 -12.77 -27.77 3.00
N VAL A 111 -12.01 -27.34 4.00
CA VAL A 111 -11.19 -26.12 3.96
C VAL A 111 -9.72 -26.52 4.00
N ARG A 112 -8.96 -26.11 2.97
CA ARG A 112 -7.50 -26.27 2.94
C ARG A 112 -6.83 -24.92 3.15
N ARG A 113 -5.93 -24.84 4.14
CA ARG A 113 -5.14 -23.63 4.42
C ARG A 113 -3.68 -23.84 4.03
N THR A 114 -3.14 -22.92 3.25
CA THR A 114 -1.77 -22.95 2.73
C THR A 114 -1.06 -21.67 3.15
N ARG A 115 0.17 -21.77 3.68
CA ARG A 115 1.00 -20.61 3.98
C ARG A 115 1.78 -20.18 2.74
N GLY A 116 2.06 -18.89 2.62
CA GLY A 116 2.78 -18.35 1.48
C GLY A 116 3.00 -16.85 1.58
N ILE A 117 3.16 -16.23 0.43
CA ILE A 117 3.40 -14.79 0.26
C ILE A 117 2.29 -14.25 -0.63
N VAL A 118 1.62 -13.20 -0.15
CA VAL A 118 0.62 -12.46 -0.91
C VAL A 118 1.33 -11.27 -1.56
N PHE A 119 1.09 -11.08 -2.84
CA PHE A 119 1.52 -9.92 -3.62
C PHE A 119 0.27 -9.21 -4.10
N VAL A 120 0.21 -7.90 -3.92
CA VAL A 120 -0.92 -7.09 -4.31
C VAL A 120 -0.41 -5.89 -5.09
N ARG A 121 -1.11 -5.56 -6.15
CA ARG A 121 -0.96 -4.33 -6.91
C ARG A 121 -2.32 -3.67 -7.00
N VAL A 122 -2.36 -2.37 -6.75
CA VAL A 122 -3.57 -1.57 -6.89
C VAL A 122 -3.28 -0.33 -7.70
N GLU A 123 -4.29 0.14 -8.43
CA GLU A 123 -4.30 1.41 -9.13
C GLU A 123 -5.53 2.22 -8.69
N ASP A 124 -5.27 3.43 -8.22
CA ASP A 124 -6.25 4.49 -7.91
C ASP A 124 -6.46 5.31 -9.18
N ASN A 125 -7.53 4.99 -9.91
CA ASN A 125 -7.80 5.56 -11.24
C ASN A 125 -8.89 6.64 -11.20
N ARG A 126 -9.60 6.79 -10.07
CA ARG A 126 -10.69 7.75 -9.92
C ARG A 126 -10.50 8.64 -8.71
N SER A 127 -11.04 9.85 -8.81
CA SER A 127 -11.14 10.70 -7.63
C SER A 127 -12.05 10.06 -6.57
N PRO A 128 -11.77 10.27 -5.28
CA PRO A 128 -12.54 9.66 -4.19
C PRO A 128 -14.04 9.91 -4.33
N GLY A 129 -14.82 8.83 -4.35
CA GLY A 129 -16.28 8.89 -4.47
C GLY A 129 -16.82 9.24 -5.87
N SER A 130 -15.96 9.36 -6.88
CA SER A 130 -16.37 9.54 -8.26
C SER A 130 -16.86 8.22 -8.86
N THR A 131 -17.98 8.29 -9.59
CA THR A 131 -18.41 7.20 -10.48
C THR A 131 -17.97 7.42 -11.93
N GLU A 132 -17.38 8.58 -12.23
CA GLU A 132 -16.86 8.93 -13.55
C GLU A 132 -15.36 8.59 -13.65
N GLY A 133 -14.92 8.12 -14.82
CA GLY A 133 -13.53 7.69 -15.10
C GLY A 133 -13.33 6.17 -15.11
N ASP A 134 -12.10 5.75 -15.41
CA ASP A 134 -11.71 4.33 -15.40
C ASP A 134 -11.73 3.79 -13.96
N PRO A 135 -12.33 2.62 -13.70
CA PRO A 135 -12.40 2.09 -12.34
C PRO A 135 -11.02 1.75 -11.78
N ASP A 136 -10.88 1.85 -10.46
CA ASP A 136 -9.70 1.37 -9.74
C ASP A 136 -9.48 -0.11 -10.04
N THR A 137 -8.23 -0.54 -10.03
CA THR A 137 -7.88 -1.95 -10.32
C THR A 137 -7.19 -2.59 -9.14
N ILE A 138 -7.40 -3.90 -8.99
CA ILE A 138 -6.70 -4.72 -8.02
C ILE A 138 -6.25 -6.02 -8.67
N ALA A 139 -4.96 -6.30 -8.54
CA ALA A 139 -4.33 -7.56 -8.94
C ALA A 139 -3.67 -8.20 -7.72
N VAL A 140 -3.89 -9.51 -7.56
CA VAL A 140 -3.40 -10.29 -6.42
C VAL A 140 -2.76 -11.57 -6.94
N ALA A 141 -1.59 -11.91 -6.39
CA ALA A 141 -0.96 -13.20 -6.60
C ALA A 141 -0.58 -13.81 -5.26
N PHE A 142 -0.77 -15.13 -5.12
CA PHE A 142 -0.34 -15.88 -3.95
C PHE A 142 0.66 -16.96 -4.37
N ARG A 143 1.84 -16.93 -3.75
CA ARG A 143 2.93 -17.89 -4.00
C ARG A 143 3.24 -18.66 -2.73
N THR A 144 3.57 -19.95 -2.85
CA THR A 144 3.99 -20.78 -1.71
C THR A 144 5.43 -20.52 -1.27
N ALA A 145 6.26 -19.99 -2.17
CA ALA A 145 7.63 -19.55 -1.93
C ALA A 145 7.96 -18.31 -2.82
N PRO A 146 9.00 -17.53 -2.51
CA PRO A 146 9.33 -16.30 -3.25
C PRO A 146 9.46 -16.49 -4.77
N ASP A 147 10.18 -17.55 -5.17
CA ASP A 147 10.53 -17.84 -6.57
C ASP A 147 9.60 -18.89 -7.22
N ALA A 148 8.54 -19.29 -6.52
CA ALA A 148 7.56 -20.23 -7.06
C ALA A 148 6.52 -19.52 -7.94
N ASP A 149 5.96 -20.24 -8.91
CA ASP A 149 4.80 -19.79 -9.66
C ASP A 149 3.61 -19.50 -8.72
N PRO A 150 2.76 -18.50 -9.05
CA PRO A 150 1.58 -18.22 -8.27
C PRO A 150 0.60 -19.39 -8.36
N VAL A 151 0.21 -19.93 -7.20
CA VAL A 151 -0.80 -20.99 -7.09
C VAL A 151 -2.23 -20.43 -7.09
N PHE A 152 -2.35 -19.10 -7.02
CA PHE A 152 -3.60 -18.36 -7.18
C PHE A 152 -3.28 -16.96 -7.70
N THR A 153 -4.10 -16.50 -8.64
CA THR A 153 -4.11 -15.13 -9.13
C THR A 153 -5.54 -14.60 -9.16
N TYR A 154 -5.68 -13.29 -9.01
CA TYR A 154 -6.93 -12.56 -9.18
C TYR A 154 -6.61 -11.22 -9.81
N GLU A 155 -7.43 -10.79 -10.76
CA GLU A 155 -7.40 -9.46 -11.36
C GLU A 155 -8.83 -8.99 -11.56
N GLY A 156 -9.11 -7.73 -11.24
CA GLY A 156 -10.42 -7.17 -11.45
C GLY A 156 -10.47 -5.66 -11.22
N VAL A 157 -11.57 -5.08 -11.66
CA VAL A 157 -11.90 -3.67 -11.45
C VAL A 157 -12.78 -3.51 -10.22
N VAL A 158 -12.68 -2.37 -9.54
CA VAL A 158 -13.50 -2.04 -8.38
C VAL A 158 -14.88 -1.55 -8.85
N LEU A 159 -15.87 -2.42 -8.70
CA LEU A 159 -17.26 -2.14 -9.06
C LEU A 159 -18.01 -1.37 -7.96
N ARG A 160 -17.60 -1.53 -6.70
CA ARG A 160 -18.16 -0.83 -5.53
C ARG A 160 -17.08 -0.63 -4.49
N GLY A 161 -17.05 0.53 -3.84
CA GLY A 161 -15.96 0.91 -2.94
C GLY A 161 -14.92 1.74 -3.67
N ASP A 162 -13.73 1.86 -3.07
CA ASP A 162 -12.71 2.82 -3.48
C ASP A 162 -11.32 2.33 -3.07
N ILE A 163 -10.33 2.70 -3.87
CA ILE A 163 -8.91 2.55 -3.55
C ILE A 163 -8.28 3.93 -3.57
N ARG A 164 -7.53 4.24 -2.52
CA ARG A 164 -6.75 5.47 -2.44
C ARG A 164 -5.27 5.16 -2.32
N VAL A 165 -4.47 5.71 -3.23
CA VAL A 165 -3.01 5.76 -3.13
C VAL A 165 -2.60 7.17 -2.74
N PHE A 166 -1.67 7.30 -1.79
CA PHE A 166 -1.35 8.62 -1.24
C PHE A 166 0.10 8.75 -0.82
N GLU A 167 0.58 10.00 -0.86
CA GLU A 167 1.80 10.47 -0.24
C GLU A 167 1.58 11.87 0.33
N GLU A 168 1.89 12.05 1.61
CA GLU A 168 1.79 13.33 2.32
C GLU A 168 3.11 13.62 3.01
N THR A 169 3.72 14.78 2.72
CA THR A 169 4.92 15.24 3.40
C THR A 169 4.60 16.44 4.28
N ARG A 170 5.02 16.38 5.55
CA ARG A 170 4.91 17.49 6.50
C ARG A 170 6.29 17.90 6.99
N SER A 171 6.57 19.19 6.91
CA SER A 171 7.72 19.83 7.55
C SER A 171 7.27 20.54 8.83
N ARG A 172 8.01 20.36 9.93
CA ARG A 172 7.89 21.19 11.12
C ARG A 172 8.71 22.47 10.99
#